data_AF-A0AB40CRM2-F1
#
_entry.id   AF-A0AB40CRM2-F1
#
_cell.length_a   1.000
_cell.length_b   1.000
_cell.length_c   1.000
_cell.angle_alpha   90.00
_cell.angle_beta   90.00
_cell.angle_gamma   90.00
#
_symmetry.space_group_name_H-M   'P 1'
#
loop_
_entity.id
_entity.type
_entity.pdbx_description
1 polymer ?
#
loop_
_entity_poly.entity_id
_entity_poly.type
_entity_poly.pdbx_seq_one_letter_code
_entity_poly.pdbx_strand_id
1 'polypeptide(L)'
;MEVHLRDLFARFEDQFGSGPGLGPSSGTSLLLLDSLPSPFIKHLFRSSAALFRTDPWKRLRPSHLLGLRVGKDSDWSSNRQPFPCAQFIGADGGDLALHLFKSESDALKMTGLRETIRAPNTELLRVVFVSEPLLSSADKRMVRSLSLEPSGLDRFPVFDVARCTSTGSLRFRNPTLEELRYVYAFMKAIALLHPLLQPAKDPAPKRGRVIRFEPFIETVDVQWPQEVSRGSDLVAVTVSHPPGQAYEEKKLSSNSPKFIAEPPIEDSMKKVIVAKNWSIMRQCMMCEKEVPSEQCLCCGRCRAAVYCGPVCQKQHWKDEHKSICGVFKAMMEREEELTLKVFTFPCFVEHPCKWLDLMGLHQKGMWRRRCDCYAHCPFGLLPLEFGGVSNSWGGLSDGEFPQDTPFVNYMDGVSNLILLSGWSEYYNLRPLPMSSPVAAILSHSLTLYHILTSLCISSKNRLIKGKEVVVHYLGPEGELDWMPAFSEIGHLLNGVGNVQIVMIGPEVPSNLSGSVSGISGRVRVSLVRGIYQEQASYLSSAHVVIALNCKLESFGSWGGALELIKSMNVPAFFTDKSEISCANAKQVLRGAGLHISHPVTPNPFRSPLREQATSSNLPSFSNGFVFGVNA
;
A
#
# COMPACT_ATOMS: atom_id res chain seq x y z
N MET A 1 15.55 35.89 -37.03
CA MET A 1 14.15 36.35 -37.08
C MET A 1 13.23 35.17 -37.32
N GLU A 2 12.48 34.65 -36.35
CA GLU A 2 12.50 34.89 -34.92
C GLU A 2 11.50 33.89 -34.29
N VAL A 3 11.92 32.93 -33.47
CA VAL A 3 12.02 33.10 -32.01
C VAL A 3 10.99 34.08 -31.43
N HIS A 4 10.84 35.31 -31.94
CA HIS A 4 9.73 36.21 -31.58
C HIS A 4 8.32 35.65 -31.82
N LEU A 5 8.04 34.83 -32.85
CA LEU A 5 6.70 34.26 -33.03
C LEU A 5 6.39 33.14 -32.04
N ARG A 6 7.42 32.40 -31.62
CA ARG A 6 7.32 31.40 -30.55
C ARG A 6 7.17 32.08 -29.18
N ASP A 7 7.91 33.17 -28.99
CA ASP A 7 7.71 34.11 -27.90
C ASP A 7 6.31 34.74 -27.93
N LEU A 8 5.71 35.02 -29.09
CA LEU A 8 4.38 35.61 -29.21
C LEU A 8 3.26 34.64 -28.77
N PHE A 9 3.42 33.34 -29.04
CA PHE A 9 2.47 32.30 -28.61
C PHE A 9 2.70 31.83 -27.18
N ALA A 10 3.91 31.93 -26.64
CA ALA A 10 4.14 31.90 -25.18
C ALA A 10 3.53 33.14 -24.50
N ARG A 11 3.54 34.30 -25.18
CA ARG A 11 2.82 35.53 -24.75
C ARG A 11 1.29 35.41 -24.89
N PHE A 12 0.79 34.28 -25.39
CA PHE A 12 -0.60 33.83 -25.25
C PHE A 12 -0.80 32.87 -24.05
N GLU A 13 0.12 32.89 -23.07
CA GLU A 13 -0.22 33.02 -21.62
C GLU A 13 -1.60 33.68 -21.39
N ASP A 14 -1.97 34.56 -22.31
CA ASP A 14 -3.23 35.22 -22.51
C ASP A 14 -4.51 34.36 -22.44
N GLN A 15 -4.68 33.33 -23.29
CA GLN A 15 -5.98 32.68 -23.51
C GLN A 15 -6.94 32.58 -22.31
N PHE A 16 -6.66 31.59 -21.46
CA PHE A 16 -7.54 31.17 -20.38
C PHE A 16 -6.72 30.57 -19.22
N GLY A 17 -5.59 31.22 -18.96
CA GLY A 17 -4.75 31.00 -17.79
C GLY A 17 -4.70 32.18 -16.82
N SER A 18 -5.45 33.27 -17.03
CA SER A 18 -5.71 34.30 -16.02
C SER A 18 -6.83 33.86 -15.08
N GLY A 19 -6.67 32.68 -14.51
CA GLY A 19 -7.56 32.18 -13.47
C GLY A 19 -7.38 33.01 -12.19
N PRO A 20 -8.37 32.98 -11.29
CA PRO A 20 -8.43 33.82 -10.10
C PRO A 20 -7.31 33.67 -9.07
N GLY A 21 -6.16 34.27 -9.33
CA GLY A 21 -5.00 34.20 -8.45
C GLY A 21 -4.34 35.56 -8.32
N LEU A 22 -3.67 35.79 -7.19
CA LEU A 22 -2.87 36.99 -6.94
C LEU A 22 -1.57 37.02 -7.78
N GLY A 23 -1.60 36.63 -9.05
CA GLY A 23 -0.42 36.62 -9.93
C GLY A 23 0.68 35.60 -9.58
N PRO A 24 1.80 35.61 -10.32
CA PRO A 24 2.89 34.65 -10.19
C PRO A 24 3.49 34.65 -8.78
N SER A 25 4.06 33.51 -8.38
CA SER A 25 4.67 33.34 -7.05
C SER A 25 5.96 34.14 -6.87
N SER A 26 6.46 34.23 -5.63
CA SER A 26 7.70 34.96 -5.30
C SER A 26 8.96 34.47 -6.04
N GLY A 27 8.89 33.31 -6.72
CA GLY A 27 9.98 32.71 -7.49
C GLY A 27 11.24 32.36 -6.68
N THR A 28 11.18 32.44 -5.35
CA THR A 28 12.34 32.28 -4.48
C THR A 28 12.34 30.89 -3.85
N SER A 29 13.44 30.15 -4.06
CA SER A 29 13.57 28.77 -3.59
C SER A 29 13.64 28.67 -2.08
N LEU A 30 12.96 27.66 -1.51
CA LEU A 30 13.01 27.34 -0.08
C LEU A 30 14.43 27.01 0.44
N LEU A 31 15.36 26.62 -0.45
CA LEU A 31 16.78 26.43 -0.10
C LEU A 31 17.49 27.72 0.32
N LEU A 32 16.96 28.89 -0.04
CA LEU A 32 17.52 30.19 0.33
C LEU A 32 17.04 30.69 1.70
N LEU A 33 16.29 29.87 2.42
CA LEU A 33 15.86 30.15 3.78
C LEU A 33 16.87 29.56 4.75
N ASP A 34 17.73 30.40 5.33
CA ASP A 34 18.86 30.05 6.23
C ASP A 34 18.47 29.21 7.46
N SER A 35 17.17 29.01 7.72
CA SER A 35 16.62 28.30 8.87
C SER A 35 15.75 27.09 8.53
N LEU A 36 15.62 26.71 7.26
CA LEU A 36 14.75 25.62 6.83
C LEU A 36 15.54 24.33 6.55
N PRO A 37 15.37 23.26 7.36
CA PRO A 37 16.06 21.99 7.13
C PRO A 37 15.63 21.36 5.80
N SER A 38 16.60 20.96 4.96
CA SER A 38 16.33 20.22 3.72
C SER A 38 15.44 18.99 3.89
N PRO A 39 15.53 18.19 4.98
CA PRO A 39 14.57 17.11 5.23
C PRO A 39 13.13 17.59 5.40
N PHE A 40 12.93 18.74 6.06
CA PHE A 40 11.61 19.33 6.23
C PHE A 40 11.01 19.81 4.90
N ILE A 41 11.83 20.30 3.97
CA ILE A 41 11.39 20.59 2.59
C ILE A 41 10.84 19.32 1.92
N LYS A 42 11.50 18.18 2.07
CA LYS A 42 10.99 16.90 1.54
C LYS A 42 9.65 16.52 2.18
N HIS A 43 9.47 16.76 3.47
CA HIS A 43 8.19 16.53 4.17
C HIS A 43 7.06 17.41 3.65
N LEU A 44 7.32 18.68 3.32
CA LEU A 44 6.35 19.57 2.71
C LEU A 44 5.90 19.05 1.33
N PHE A 45 6.85 18.67 0.48
CA PHE A 45 6.56 18.18 -0.87
C PHE A 45 5.81 16.84 -0.85
N ARG A 46 6.22 15.88 0.00
CA ARG A 46 5.48 14.61 0.20
C ARG A 46 4.05 14.83 0.70
N SER A 47 3.85 15.77 1.61
CA SER A 47 2.51 16.08 2.14
C SER A 47 1.63 16.71 1.07
N SER A 48 2.21 17.53 0.20
CA SER A 48 1.51 18.11 -0.95
C SER A 48 1.10 17.04 -1.98
N ALA A 49 1.97 16.06 -2.26
CA ALA A 49 1.67 14.93 -3.15
C ALA A 49 0.61 13.99 -2.54
N ALA A 50 0.67 13.75 -1.23
CA ALA A 50 -0.35 12.98 -0.50
C ALA A 50 -1.74 13.66 -0.58
N LEU A 51 -1.80 14.98 -0.39
CA LEU A 51 -3.04 15.75 -0.56
C LEU A 51 -3.59 15.60 -1.99
N PHE A 52 -2.71 15.72 -3.00
CA PHE A 52 -3.11 15.61 -4.40
C PHE A 52 -3.74 14.25 -4.76
N ARG A 53 -3.23 13.16 -4.19
CA ARG A 53 -3.78 11.80 -4.37
C ARG A 53 -5.22 11.62 -3.89
N THR A 54 -5.72 12.55 -3.07
CA THR A 54 -7.12 12.51 -2.59
C THR A 54 -8.09 13.20 -3.55
N ASP A 55 -7.61 13.79 -4.65
CA ASP A 55 -8.40 14.54 -5.62
C ASP A 55 -9.24 15.70 -5.01
N PRO A 56 -8.69 16.55 -4.13
CA PRO A 56 -9.48 17.54 -3.39
C PRO A 56 -10.12 18.59 -4.31
N TRP A 57 -9.43 19.01 -5.37
CA TRP A 57 -9.95 19.99 -6.34
C TRP A 57 -11.07 19.45 -7.24
N LYS A 58 -11.36 18.14 -7.23
CA LYS A 58 -12.57 17.61 -7.89
C LYS A 58 -13.82 17.88 -7.05
N ARG A 59 -13.68 17.92 -5.72
CA ARG A 59 -14.78 17.95 -4.74
C ARG A 59 -14.93 19.32 -4.09
N LEU A 60 -13.82 19.93 -3.68
CA LEU A 60 -13.76 21.25 -3.05
C LEU A 60 -13.68 22.36 -4.10
N ARG A 61 -14.42 23.43 -3.85
CA ARG A 61 -14.53 24.65 -4.67
C ARG A 61 -14.09 25.86 -3.83
N PRO A 62 -13.71 26.99 -4.44
CA PRO A 62 -13.31 28.19 -3.70
C PRO A 62 -14.32 28.65 -2.64
N SER A 63 -15.62 28.42 -2.83
CA SER A 63 -16.64 28.74 -1.81
C SER A 63 -16.57 27.89 -0.53
N HIS A 64 -15.82 26.80 -0.51
CA HIS A 64 -15.68 25.92 0.65
C HIS A 64 -14.55 26.38 1.55
N LEU A 65 -14.91 27.10 2.62
CA LEU A 65 -13.98 27.45 3.69
C LEU A 65 -13.90 26.32 4.71
N LEU A 66 -12.68 26.08 5.18
CA LEU A 66 -12.39 25.11 6.23
C LEU A 66 -11.82 25.84 7.45
N GLY A 67 -12.39 25.55 8.63
CA GLY A 67 -11.81 25.97 9.89
C GLY A 67 -10.65 25.07 10.26
N LEU A 68 -9.57 25.65 10.75
CA LEU A 68 -8.32 24.97 11.02
C LEU A 68 -7.80 25.34 12.40
N ARG A 69 -7.47 24.33 13.21
CA ARG A 69 -6.78 24.49 14.49
C ARG A 69 -5.66 23.47 14.58
N VAL A 70 -4.44 23.93 14.80
CA VAL A 70 -3.23 23.09 14.90
C VAL A 70 -2.66 23.27 16.31
N GLY A 71 -2.93 22.33 17.20
CA GLY A 71 -2.53 22.42 18.61
C GLY A 71 -3.20 23.57 19.36
N LYS A 72 -2.55 24.06 20.41
CA LYS A 72 -3.00 25.17 21.27
C LYS A 72 -2.39 26.50 20.81
N ASP A 73 -3.02 27.61 21.18
CA ASP A 73 -2.47 28.95 20.92
C ASP A 73 -1.06 29.14 21.51
N SER A 74 -0.82 28.54 22.69
CA SER A 74 0.48 28.53 23.38
C SER A 74 1.61 27.85 22.62
N ASP A 75 1.30 27.06 21.59
CA ASP A 75 2.29 26.32 20.81
C ASP A 75 2.98 27.21 19.76
N TRP A 76 2.50 28.45 19.60
CA TRP A 76 2.96 29.42 18.61
C TRP A 76 3.67 30.61 19.26
N SER A 77 4.69 31.16 18.59
CA SER A 77 5.51 32.27 19.12
C SER A 77 4.70 33.52 19.51
N SER A 78 3.59 33.76 18.83
CA SER A 78 2.67 34.87 19.10
C SER A 78 1.57 34.54 20.12
N ASN A 79 1.59 33.34 20.71
CA ASN A 79 0.53 32.77 21.53
C ASN A 79 -0.84 32.80 20.82
N ARG A 80 -0.82 32.57 19.51
CA ARG A 80 -1.98 32.58 18.62
C ARG A 80 -1.73 31.75 17.36
N GLN A 81 -2.74 31.00 16.92
CA GLN A 81 -2.72 30.26 15.64
C GLN A 81 -2.47 31.19 14.43
N PRO A 82 -1.49 30.88 13.56
CA PRO A 82 -1.17 31.67 12.37
C PRO A 82 -2.30 31.84 11.35
N PHE A 83 -2.99 30.75 10.97
CA PHE A 83 -3.97 30.77 9.89
C PHE A 83 -5.19 29.87 10.16
N PRO A 84 -6.18 30.34 10.94
CA PRO A 84 -7.31 29.52 11.37
C PRO A 84 -8.32 29.17 10.27
N CYS A 85 -8.12 29.64 9.04
CA CYS A 85 -9.04 29.43 7.92
C CYS A 85 -8.26 29.04 6.65
N ALA A 86 -8.73 28.02 5.94
CA ALA A 86 -8.13 27.53 4.72
C ALA A 86 -9.14 27.34 3.57
N GLN A 87 -8.64 27.39 2.34
CA GLN A 87 -9.44 27.36 1.10
C GLN A 87 -8.68 26.70 -0.05
N PHE A 88 -9.40 25.98 -0.92
CA PHE A 88 -8.87 25.38 -2.14
C PHE A 88 -9.26 26.19 -3.39
N ILE A 89 -8.29 26.45 -4.27
CA ILE A 89 -8.42 27.23 -5.51
C ILE A 89 -8.10 26.33 -6.72
N GLY A 90 -8.79 26.52 -7.85
CA GLY A 90 -8.44 25.91 -9.14
C GLY A 90 -9.44 24.90 -9.72
N ALA A 91 -10.54 24.60 -9.00
CA ALA A 91 -11.58 23.70 -9.49
C ALA A 91 -12.42 24.26 -10.68
N ASP A 92 -12.37 25.57 -10.92
CA ASP A 92 -13.18 26.30 -11.91
C ASP A 92 -12.36 26.85 -13.10
N GLY A 93 -11.20 26.26 -13.41
CA GLY A 93 -10.36 26.63 -14.56
C GLY A 93 -9.23 27.63 -14.28
N GLY A 94 -8.76 27.71 -13.03
CA GLY A 94 -7.57 28.48 -12.66
C GLY A 94 -6.46 27.60 -12.08
N ASP A 95 -5.33 28.21 -11.70
CA ASP A 95 -4.22 27.51 -11.07
C ASP A 95 -4.66 26.80 -9.78
N LEU A 96 -4.17 25.57 -9.60
CA LEU A 96 -4.42 24.78 -8.40
C LEU A 96 -3.63 25.41 -7.24
N ALA A 97 -4.34 25.86 -6.20
CA ALA A 97 -3.70 26.42 -5.02
C ALA A 97 -4.46 26.10 -3.72
N LEU A 98 -3.76 26.26 -2.61
CA LEU A 98 -4.27 26.21 -1.25
C LEU A 98 -3.94 27.56 -0.58
N HIS A 99 -4.97 28.26 -0.12
CA HIS A 99 -4.87 29.56 0.53
C HIS A 99 -5.18 29.45 2.01
N LEU A 100 -4.34 30.05 2.85
CA LEU A 100 -4.48 30.11 4.30
C LEU A 100 -4.60 31.57 4.76
N PHE A 101 -5.62 31.88 5.55
CA PHE A 101 -6.00 33.22 5.96
C PHE A 101 -5.88 33.41 7.48
N LYS A 102 -5.52 34.63 7.90
CA LYS A 102 -5.38 35.00 9.33
C LYS A 102 -6.72 35.11 10.07
N SER A 103 -7.82 35.24 9.33
CA SER A 103 -9.18 35.21 9.89
C SER A 103 -10.21 34.80 8.83
N GLU A 104 -11.39 34.36 9.28
CA GLU A 104 -12.53 34.13 8.39
C GLU A 104 -12.98 35.43 7.70
N SER A 105 -12.88 36.58 8.38
CA SER A 105 -13.18 37.89 7.78
C SER A 105 -12.24 38.22 6.62
N ASP A 106 -10.95 37.91 6.75
CA ASP A 106 -9.97 38.08 5.67
C ASP A 106 -10.25 37.12 4.50
N ALA A 107 -10.60 35.87 4.80
CA ALA A 107 -11.01 34.90 3.78
C ALA A 107 -12.23 35.41 3.00
N LEU A 108 -13.27 35.89 3.69
CA LEU A 108 -14.49 36.44 3.07
C LEU A 108 -14.20 37.69 2.23
N LYS A 109 -13.35 38.62 2.71
CA LYS A 109 -12.95 39.81 1.95
C LYS A 109 -12.19 39.49 0.67
N MET A 110 -11.40 38.41 0.70
CA MET A 110 -10.55 37.99 -0.42
C MET A 110 -11.20 36.94 -1.31
N THR A 111 -12.40 36.44 -0.97
CA THR A 111 -13.10 35.41 -1.76
C THR A 111 -14.24 36.02 -2.57
N GLY A 112 -14.07 36.08 -3.89
CA GLY A 112 -15.12 36.42 -4.86
C GLY A 112 -15.77 35.19 -5.48
N LEU A 113 -16.87 35.39 -6.22
CA LEU A 113 -17.64 34.31 -6.87
C LEU A 113 -16.83 33.49 -7.87
N ARG A 114 -15.85 34.13 -8.51
CA ARG A 114 -14.96 33.50 -9.47
C ARG A 114 -13.52 33.90 -9.25
N GLU A 115 -13.22 34.80 -8.29
CA GLU A 115 -11.84 35.23 -8.09
C GLU A 115 -11.34 35.62 -6.71
N THR A 116 -10.02 35.53 -6.53
CA THR A 116 -9.34 36.04 -5.33
C THR A 116 -9.24 37.56 -5.41
N ILE A 117 -9.98 38.27 -4.55
CA ILE A 117 -10.04 39.74 -4.55
C ILE A 117 -8.79 40.31 -3.84
N ARG A 118 -8.23 41.38 -4.40
CA ARG A 118 -7.10 42.11 -3.81
C ARG A 118 -7.56 42.99 -2.65
N ALA A 119 -7.68 42.43 -1.45
CA ALA A 119 -7.97 43.19 -0.24
C ALA A 119 -6.72 43.93 0.28
N PRO A 120 -6.77 45.25 0.48
CA PRO A 120 -5.60 46.02 0.92
C PRO A 120 -5.19 45.64 2.35
N ASN A 121 -3.89 45.56 2.58
CA ASN A 121 -3.26 45.22 3.87
C ASN A 121 -3.56 43.81 4.42
N THR A 122 -4.16 42.92 3.62
CA THR A 122 -4.35 41.52 4.00
C THR A 122 -3.16 40.68 3.52
N GLU A 123 -2.57 39.91 4.44
CA GLU A 123 -1.55 38.90 4.15
C GLU A 123 -2.20 37.51 4.10
N LEU A 124 -1.86 36.73 3.09
CA LEU A 124 -2.30 35.34 2.99
C LEU A 124 -1.14 34.44 2.55
N LEU A 125 -1.11 33.22 3.11
CA LEU A 125 -0.12 32.22 2.74
C LEU A 125 -0.67 31.36 1.60
N ARG A 126 0.13 31.18 0.55
CA ARG A 126 -0.22 30.38 -0.63
C ARG A 126 0.66 29.16 -0.75
N VAL A 127 0.03 28.04 -1.11
CA VAL A 127 0.70 26.88 -1.72
C VAL A 127 0.16 26.74 -3.13
N VAL A 128 0.95 27.09 -4.14
CA VAL A 128 0.54 27.10 -5.55
C VAL A 128 1.19 25.91 -6.27
N PHE A 129 0.42 25.12 -7.01
CA PHE A 129 0.90 23.91 -7.67
C PHE A 129 1.25 24.18 -9.14
N VAL A 130 2.53 24.47 -9.37
CA VAL A 130 3.07 24.92 -10.66
C VAL A 130 3.67 23.75 -11.44
N SER A 131 3.37 23.64 -12.73
CA SER A 131 3.99 22.61 -13.59
C SER A 131 5.50 22.80 -13.71
N GLU A 132 6.27 21.70 -13.78
CA GLU A 132 7.74 21.71 -13.80
C GLU A 132 8.35 22.68 -14.83
N PRO A 133 7.84 22.80 -16.08
CA PRO A 133 8.40 23.74 -17.05
C PRO A 133 8.29 25.21 -16.62
N LEU A 134 7.29 25.56 -15.82
CA LEU A 134 7.00 26.91 -15.33
C LEU A 134 7.73 27.25 -14.02
N LEU A 135 8.41 26.29 -13.39
CA LEU A 135 9.22 26.55 -12.20
C LEU A 135 10.41 27.47 -12.51
N SER A 136 10.77 28.29 -11.51
CA SER A 136 11.98 29.12 -11.57
C SER A 136 13.23 28.24 -11.68
N SER A 137 14.33 28.80 -12.21
CA SER A 137 15.61 28.09 -12.28
C SER A 137 16.13 27.67 -10.89
N ALA A 138 15.79 28.43 -9.84
CA ALA A 138 16.15 28.08 -8.47
C ALA A 138 15.33 26.88 -7.95
N ASP A 139 14.02 26.88 -8.21
CA ASP A 139 13.12 25.80 -7.80
C ASP A 139 13.38 24.51 -8.58
N LYS A 140 13.67 24.59 -9.88
CA LYS A 140 14.10 23.42 -10.67
C LYS A 140 15.38 22.80 -10.11
N ARG A 141 16.34 23.63 -9.69
CA ARG A 141 17.56 23.14 -9.04
C ARG A 141 17.24 22.47 -7.71
N MET A 142 16.39 23.08 -6.88
CA MET A 142 15.95 22.52 -5.61
C MET A 142 15.24 21.17 -5.77
N VAL A 143 14.29 21.08 -6.70
CA VAL A 143 13.55 19.86 -7.02
C VAL A 143 14.50 18.74 -7.42
N ARG A 144 15.45 19.03 -8.32
CA ARG A 144 16.45 18.05 -8.76
C ARG A 144 17.42 17.67 -7.64
N SER A 145 17.97 18.64 -6.91
CA SER A 145 18.99 18.41 -5.89
C SER A 145 18.45 17.66 -4.68
N LEU A 146 17.20 17.89 -4.30
CA LEU A 146 16.56 17.21 -3.18
C LEU A 146 15.73 16.00 -3.61
N SER A 147 15.60 15.73 -4.91
CA SER A 147 14.73 14.69 -5.49
C SER A 147 13.31 14.80 -4.95
N LEU A 148 12.72 16.00 -5.08
CA LEU A 148 11.40 16.29 -4.52
C LEU A 148 10.30 15.59 -5.32
N GLU A 149 9.31 15.05 -4.61
CA GLU A 149 8.17 14.35 -5.20
C GLU A 149 7.24 15.35 -5.92
N PRO A 150 6.80 15.07 -7.17
CA PRO A 150 5.77 15.86 -7.82
C PRO A 150 4.39 15.60 -7.21
N SER A 151 3.57 16.65 -7.14
CA SER A 151 2.13 16.56 -6.93
C SER A 151 1.42 16.27 -8.25
N GLY A 152 0.79 15.11 -8.36
CA GLY A 152 0.12 14.71 -9.60
C GLY A 152 1.11 14.27 -10.67
N LEU A 153 0.90 14.67 -11.94
CA LEU A 153 1.72 14.24 -13.06
C LEU A 153 3.06 14.99 -13.15
N ASP A 154 3.05 16.32 -13.00
CA ASP A 154 4.22 17.17 -13.26
C ASP A 154 4.22 18.48 -12.44
N ARG A 155 3.45 18.59 -11.35
CA ARG A 155 3.32 19.85 -10.59
C ARG A 155 4.10 19.83 -9.30
N PHE A 156 4.57 20.99 -8.87
CA PHE A 156 5.31 21.15 -7.62
C PHE A 156 4.73 22.30 -6.80
N PRO A 157 4.62 22.14 -5.47
CA PRO A 157 4.16 23.22 -4.61
C PRO A 157 5.20 24.34 -4.52
N VAL A 158 4.75 25.57 -4.69
CA VAL A 158 5.50 26.80 -4.42
C VAL A 158 4.83 27.53 -3.26
N PHE A 159 5.63 27.91 -2.27
CA PHE A 159 5.14 28.50 -1.03
C PHE A 159 5.54 29.97 -0.95
N ASP A 160 4.57 30.86 -0.79
CA ASP A 160 4.82 32.27 -0.56
C ASP A 160 3.76 32.92 0.32
N VAL A 161 4.06 34.12 0.81
CA VAL A 161 3.08 34.98 1.46
C VAL A 161 2.87 36.19 0.58
N ALA A 162 1.63 36.37 0.13
CA ALA A 162 1.20 37.49 -0.70
C ALA A 162 0.52 38.56 0.17
N ARG A 163 0.84 39.82 -0.11
CA ARG A 163 0.22 40.99 0.52
C ARG A 163 -0.17 42.02 -0.54
N CYS A 164 -1.40 42.52 -0.49
CA CYS A 164 -1.79 43.67 -1.27
C CYS A 164 -1.52 44.97 -0.50
N THR A 165 -0.88 45.93 -1.13
CA THR A 165 -0.65 47.26 -0.55
C THR A 165 -1.90 48.13 -0.65
N SER A 166 -1.93 49.26 0.07
CA SER A 166 -3.01 50.25 -0.05
C SER A 166 -3.16 50.84 -1.45
N THR A 167 -2.14 50.70 -2.31
CA THR A 167 -2.15 51.16 -3.71
C THR A 167 -2.59 50.08 -4.71
N GLY A 168 -2.98 48.89 -4.24
CA GLY A 168 -3.45 47.78 -5.09
C GLY A 168 -2.33 46.92 -5.69
N SER A 169 -1.06 47.24 -5.41
CA SER A 169 0.09 46.44 -5.85
C SER A 169 0.31 45.22 -4.95
N LEU A 170 0.80 44.12 -5.53
CA LEU A 170 1.11 42.89 -4.82
C LEU A 170 2.58 42.85 -4.42
N ARG A 171 2.82 42.44 -3.18
CA ARG A 171 4.15 42.15 -2.65
C ARG A 171 4.20 40.70 -2.18
N PHE A 172 5.30 40.03 -2.48
CA PHE A 172 5.53 38.66 -2.08
C PHE A 172 6.73 38.59 -1.15
N ARG A 173 6.64 37.72 -0.15
CA ARG A 173 7.77 37.31 0.69
C ARG A 173 7.77 35.80 0.84
N ASN A 174 8.90 35.26 1.26
CA ASN A 174 8.97 33.86 1.65
C ASN A 174 8.23 33.63 2.98
N PRO A 175 7.65 32.43 3.17
CA PRO A 175 7.06 32.05 4.43
C PRO A 175 8.16 31.79 5.47
N THR A 176 7.83 32.04 6.73
CA THR A 176 8.69 31.69 7.87
C THR A 176 8.61 30.20 8.18
N LEU A 177 9.56 29.69 8.97
CA LEU A 177 9.55 28.30 9.43
C LEU A 177 8.24 27.93 10.17
N GLU A 178 7.72 28.83 11.03
CA GLU A 178 6.47 28.58 11.76
C GLU A 178 5.27 28.49 10.82
N GLU A 179 5.20 29.36 9.82
CA GLU A 179 4.17 29.33 8.79
C GLU A 179 4.24 28.03 7.97
N LEU A 180 5.44 27.54 7.63
CA LEU A 180 5.61 26.27 6.94
C LEU A 180 5.27 25.05 7.82
N ARG A 181 5.58 25.08 9.12
CA ARG A 181 5.13 24.05 10.09
C ARG A 181 3.61 23.98 10.13
N TYR A 182 2.95 25.13 10.17
CA TYR A 182 1.50 25.22 10.16
C TYR A 182 0.89 24.57 8.91
N VAL A 183 1.44 24.92 7.74
CA VAL A 183 0.98 24.40 6.43
C VAL A 183 1.22 22.90 6.30
N TYR A 184 2.36 22.39 6.77
CA TYR A 184 2.64 20.96 6.82
C TYR A 184 1.57 20.21 7.62
N ALA A 185 1.28 20.68 8.85
CA ALA A 185 0.30 20.04 9.72
C ALA A 185 -1.09 19.99 9.08
N PHE A 186 -1.49 21.10 8.45
CA PHE A 186 -2.75 21.18 7.73
C PHE A 186 -2.80 20.24 6.52
N MET A 187 -1.79 20.24 5.65
CA MET A 187 -1.77 19.37 4.46
C MET A 187 -1.83 17.89 4.83
N LYS A 188 -1.17 17.48 5.92
CA LYS A 188 -1.25 16.12 6.46
C LYS A 188 -2.66 15.78 6.95
N ALA A 189 -3.27 16.67 7.74
CA ALA A 189 -4.61 16.44 8.27
C ALA A 189 -5.67 16.40 7.16
N ILE A 190 -5.66 17.38 6.25
CA ILE A 190 -6.68 17.47 5.20
C ILE A 190 -6.57 16.35 4.17
N ALA A 191 -5.38 15.78 3.95
CA ALA A 191 -5.24 14.57 3.13
C ALA A 191 -5.95 13.33 3.74
N LEU A 192 -6.12 13.28 5.05
CA LEU A 192 -6.87 12.21 5.73
C LEU A 192 -8.36 12.52 5.78
N LEU A 193 -8.71 13.79 6.01
CA LEU A 193 -10.07 14.23 6.32
C LEU A 193 -10.91 14.59 5.09
N HIS A 194 -10.30 15.09 4.01
CA HIS A 194 -11.00 15.43 2.77
C HIS A 194 -11.86 14.26 2.22
N PRO A 195 -11.35 13.01 2.15
CA PRO A 195 -12.15 11.87 1.72
C PRO A 195 -13.44 11.66 2.52
N LEU A 196 -13.44 12.02 3.80
CA LEU A 196 -14.55 11.78 4.75
C LEU A 196 -15.71 12.77 4.63
N LEU A 197 -15.52 13.91 3.95
CA LEU A 197 -16.56 14.91 3.78
C LEU A 197 -17.79 14.31 3.08
N GLN A 198 -18.96 14.32 3.71
CA GLN A 198 -20.18 13.77 3.11
C GLN A 198 -20.96 14.87 2.39
N PRO A 199 -21.48 14.62 1.17
CA PRO A 199 -22.37 15.58 0.52
C PRO A 199 -23.68 15.70 1.31
N ALA A 200 -24.14 16.93 1.51
CA ALA A 200 -25.40 17.21 2.19
C ALA A 200 -26.58 16.56 1.46
N LYS A 201 -27.52 15.96 2.21
CA LYS A 201 -28.69 15.21 1.71
C LYS A 201 -29.75 16.05 0.99
N ASP A 202 -29.44 17.27 0.56
CA ASP A 202 -30.35 18.12 -0.20
C ASP A 202 -30.60 17.54 -1.60
N PRO A 203 -31.80 17.72 -2.17
CA PRO A 203 -32.17 17.16 -3.47
C PRO A 203 -31.24 17.68 -4.58
N ALA A 204 -30.79 16.74 -5.40
CA ALA A 204 -29.78 16.85 -6.46
C ALA A 204 -29.67 18.23 -7.13
N PRO A 205 -28.46 18.79 -7.27
CA PRO A 205 -28.29 20.03 -8.01
C PRO A 205 -28.46 19.81 -9.52
N LYS A 206 -29.33 20.62 -10.14
CA LYS A 206 -29.29 20.94 -11.58
C LYS A 206 -27.85 21.35 -11.96
N ARG A 207 -27.42 20.98 -13.18
CA ARG A 207 -26.10 21.33 -13.76
C ARG A 207 -25.64 22.72 -13.33
N GLY A 208 -24.49 22.80 -12.66
CA GLY A 208 -23.82 24.06 -12.30
C GLY A 208 -23.98 24.56 -10.85
N ARG A 209 -24.58 23.78 -9.93
CA ARG A 209 -24.60 24.14 -8.49
C ARG A 209 -23.48 23.44 -7.72
N VAL A 210 -22.80 24.22 -6.87
CA VAL A 210 -21.73 23.83 -5.96
C VAL A 210 -22.20 22.72 -5.01
N ILE A 211 -21.42 21.64 -4.88
CA ILE A 211 -21.65 20.55 -3.90
C ILE A 211 -21.71 21.17 -2.50
N ARG A 212 -22.68 20.84 -1.67
CA ARG A 212 -22.68 21.23 -0.25
C ARG A 212 -22.22 20.03 0.57
N PHE A 213 -21.45 20.26 1.62
CA PHE A 213 -21.06 19.20 2.55
C PHE A 213 -21.87 19.29 3.84
N GLU A 214 -22.13 18.14 4.47
CA GLU A 214 -22.65 18.12 5.84
C GLU A 214 -21.63 18.77 6.80
N PRO A 215 -22.10 19.38 7.90
CA PRO A 215 -21.26 19.76 9.03
C PRO A 215 -20.25 18.67 9.37
N PHE A 216 -18.98 19.04 9.40
CA PHE A 216 -17.87 18.13 9.63
C PHE A 216 -16.94 18.78 10.63
N ILE A 217 -16.58 18.05 11.68
CA ILE A 217 -15.49 18.42 12.58
C ILE A 217 -14.78 17.15 12.98
N GLU A 218 -13.51 17.06 12.63
CA GLU A 218 -12.68 15.92 12.97
C GLU A 218 -11.31 16.40 13.42
N THR A 219 -10.74 15.68 14.37
CA THR A 219 -9.40 15.95 14.90
C THR A 219 -8.53 14.75 14.61
N VAL A 220 -7.36 15.00 14.01
CA VAL A 220 -6.36 13.97 13.72
C VAL A 220 -5.03 14.37 14.31
N ASP A 221 -4.33 13.40 14.87
CA ASP A 221 -2.98 13.61 15.35
C ASP A 221 -2.01 13.58 14.16
N VAL A 222 -1.31 14.69 13.95
CA VAL A 222 -0.28 14.82 12.94
C VAL A 222 1.09 14.78 13.61
N GLN A 223 1.94 13.88 13.14
CA GLN A 223 3.31 13.79 13.63
C GLN A 223 4.20 14.89 13.05
N TRP A 224 4.91 15.61 13.93
CA TRP A 224 5.93 16.56 13.53
C TRP A 224 7.16 15.83 12.98
N PRO A 225 7.76 16.32 11.88
CA PRO A 225 9.09 15.91 11.48
C PRO A 225 10.09 16.25 12.58
N GLN A 226 11.08 15.37 12.78
CA GLN A 226 12.05 15.49 13.87
C GLN A 226 12.79 16.83 13.85
N GLU A 227 12.98 17.41 12.66
CA GLU A 227 13.71 18.67 12.46
C GLU A 227 12.92 19.90 12.90
N VAL A 228 11.61 19.75 13.14
CA VAL A 228 10.72 20.85 13.52
C VAL A 228 9.85 20.54 14.73
N SER A 229 10.13 19.46 15.47
CA SER A 229 9.47 19.17 16.74
C SER A 229 9.92 20.17 17.81
N ARG A 230 8.98 20.67 18.63
CA ARG A 230 9.24 21.63 19.72
C ARG A 230 8.62 21.18 21.04
N GLY A 231 8.55 19.86 21.26
CA GLY A 231 7.85 19.27 22.40
C GLY A 231 7.23 17.92 22.02
N SER A 232 5.92 17.79 22.21
CA SER A 232 5.16 16.60 21.77
C SER A 232 5.44 16.26 20.31
N ASP A 233 5.67 14.98 20.02
CA ASP A 233 5.88 14.48 18.66
C ASP A 233 4.61 14.54 17.80
N LEU A 234 3.44 14.62 18.45
CA LEU A 234 2.14 14.72 17.80
C LEU A 234 1.51 16.09 18.07
N VAL A 235 0.83 16.63 17.07
CA VAL A 235 -0.07 17.79 17.18
C VAL A 235 -1.48 17.40 16.75
N ALA A 236 -2.45 17.66 17.61
CA ALA A 236 -3.85 17.54 17.25
C ALA A 236 -4.21 18.62 16.21
N VAL A 237 -4.65 18.21 15.03
CA VAL A 237 -5.14 19.10 13.98
C VAL A 237 -6.63 18.89 13.81
N THR A 238 -7.40 19.90 14.17
CA THR A 238 -8.86 19.90 13.97
C THR A 238 -9.18 20.62 12.68
N VAL A 239 -9.91 19.95 11.79
CA VAL A 239 -10.48 20.55 10.58
C VAL A 239 -11.99 20.55 10.73
N SER A 240 -12.61 21.70 10.44
CA SER A 240 -14.06 21.85 10.47
C SER A 240 -14.60 22.43 9.17
N HIS A 241 -15.83 22.05 8.81
CA HIS A 241 -16.61 22.64 7.75
C HIS A 241 -18.07 22.77 8.19
N PRO A 242 -18.68 23.97 8.18
CA PRO A 242 -18.03 25.28 8.02
C PRO A 242 -17.04 25.58 9.16
N PRO A 243 -16.21 26.64 9.04
CA PRO A 243 -15.34 27.07 10.13
C PRO A 243 -16.10 27.36 11.44
N GLY A 244 -15.50 27.03 12.59
CA GLY A 244 -15.98 27.47 13.90
C GLY A 244 -16.85 26.48 14.72
N GLN A 245 -16.95 25.21 14.33
CA GLN A 245 -17.68 24.18 15.11
C GLN A 245 -16.87 23.68 16.34
N ALA A 246 -17.55 23.19 17.39
CA ALA A 246 -16.94 22.59 18.60
C ALA A 246 -17.37 21.11 18.76
N TYR A 247 -16.47 20.25 19.28
CA TYR A 247 -16.64 18.78 19.41
C TYR A 247 -17.38 18.39 20.71
N GLU A 248 -18.40 17.52 20.65
CA GLU A 248 -19.11 16.92 21.81
C GLU A 248 -19.09 15.38 21.77
N GLU A 249 -18.77 14.72 22.89
CA GLU A 249 -18.48 13.26 23.00
C GLU A 249 -19.67 12.48 23.62
N LYS A 250 -20.11 11.34 23.04
CA LYS A 250 -21.22 10.48 23.56
C LYS A 250 -20.75 9.06 23.92
N LYS A 251 -21.10 8.58 25.12
CA LYS A 251 -20.81 7.22 25.67
C LYS A 251 -22.01 6.26 25.54
N LEU A 252 -21.79 4.98 25.25
CA LEU A 252 -22.80 3.90 25.39
C LEU A 252 -22.20 2.58 25.90
N SER A 253 -22.99 1.87 26.72
CA SER A 253 -22.67 0.73 27.58
C SER A 253 -23.07 -0.64 26.99
N SER A 254 -22.45 -1.70 27.53
CA SER A 254 -22.53 -3.12 27.17
C SER A 254 -23.81 -3.84 27.60
N ASN A 255 -24.28 -4.82 26.82
CA ASN A 255 -24.93 -6.06 27.30
C ASN A 255 -24.92 -7.16 26.21
N SER A 256 -24.66 -8.41 26.59
CA SER A 256 -24.61 -9.62 25.76
C SER A 256 -25.77 -10.58 26.07
N PRO A 257 -26.14 -11.52 25.16
CA PRO A 257 -26.41 -12.90 25.63
C PRO A 257 -26.16 -14.08 24.64
N LYS A 258 -25.56 -15.14 25.20
CA LYS A 258 -25.89 -16.61 25.24
C LYS A 258 -26.28 -17.44 23.99
N PHE A 259 -25.60 -18.58 23.89
CA PHE A 259 -25.69 -19.76 23.01
C PHE A 259 -27.01 -20.56 23.08
N ILE A 260 -27.41 -21.18 21.94
CA ILE A 260 -28.24 -22.41 21.86
C ILE A 260 -27.65 -23.33 20.77
N ALA A 261 -27.63 -24.64 21.06
CA ALA A 261 -26.94 -25.73 20.36
C ALA A 261 -27.76 -26.43 19.25
N GLU A 262 -27.06 -27.05 18.28
CA GLU A 262 -27.55 -28.00 17.26
C GLU A 262 -27.55 -29.46 17.77
N PRO A 263 -28.32 -30.37 17.11
CA PRO A 263 -27.68 -31.48 16.36
C PRO A 263 -28.56 -32.00 15.16
N PRO A 264 -28.22 -33.13 14.49
CA PRO A 264 -27.03 -33.45 13.69
C PRO A 264 -27.38 -33.89 12.23
N ILE A 265 -26.34 -34.02 11.39
CA ILE A 265 -26.40 -34.38 9.96
C ILE A 265 -26.04 -35.86 9.74
N GLU A 266 -26.79 -36.54 8.86
CA GLU A 266 -26.42 -37.72 8.06
C GLU A 266 -27.20 -37.60 6.74
N ASP A 267 -26.82 -38.05 5.56
CA ASP A 267 -25.61 -38.58 4.93
C ASP A 267 -25.92 -38.51 3.41
N SER A 268 -24.87 -38.64 2.58
CA SER A 268 -24.93 -39.01 1.16
C SER A 268 -25.00 -37.91 0.09
N MET A 269 -23.84 -37.75 -0.55
CA MET A 269 -23.64 -37.22 -1.88
C MET A 269 -24.54 -37.88 -2.94
N LYS A 270 -25.22 -37.07 -3.77
CA LYS A 270 -25.18 -37.15 -5.26
C LYS A 270 -26.05 -36.05 -5.91
N LYS A 271 -25.35 -35.14 -6.62
CA LYS A 271 -25.72 -34.40 -7.85
C LYS A 271 -27.08 -33.68 -7.92
N VAL A 272 -27.01 -32.35 -8.00
CA VAL A 272 -27.58 -31.61 -9.16
C VAL A 272 -26.57 -30.54 -9.62
N ILE A 273 -26.16 -30.66 -10.87
CA ILE A 273 -25.39 -29.69 -11.64
C ILE A 273 -26.34 -28.61 -12.13
N VAL A 274 -25.98 -27.33 -11.97
CA VAL A 274 -26.27 -26.31 -12.98
C VAL A 274 -24.95 -25.65 -13.35
N ALA A 275 -24.40 -26.09 -14.46
CA ALA A 275 -23.23 -25.49 -15.09
C ALA A 275 -23.56 -24.07 -15.55
N LYS A 276 -22.92 -23.06 -14.95
CA LYS A 276 -22.51 -21.88 -15.71
C LYS A 276 -21.26 -22.29 -16.48
N ASN A 277 -21.37 -22.38 -17.81
CA ASN A 277 -20.23 -22.63 -18.69
C ASN A 277 -19.18 -21.53 -18.48
N TRP A 278 -18.13 -21.85 -17.73
CA TRP A 278 -16.97 -20.99 -17.55
C TRP A 278 -15.90 -21.46 -18.51
N SER A 279 -15.84 -20.88 -19.70
CA SER A 279 -14.74 -21.11 -20.63
C SER A 279 -13.47 -20.45 -20.07
N ILE A 280 -12.43 -21.23 -19.80
CA ILE A 280 -11.13 -20.73 -19.35
C ILE A 280 -10.49 -19.93 -20.49
N MET A 281 -10.20 -18.66 -20.25
CA MET A 281 -9.53 -17.80 -21.22
C MET A 281 -8.02 -17.82 -20.99
N ARG A 282 -7.26 -17.98 -22.08
CA ARG A 282 -5.79 -17.91 -22.13
C ARG A 282 -5.42 -16.66 -22.94
N GLN A 283 -4.25 -16.09 -22.71
CA GLN A 283 -3.74 -14.96 -23.47
C GLN A 283 -2.64 -15.43 -24.42
N CYS A 284 -2.66 -14.97 -25.66
CA CYS A 284 -1.58 -15.25 -26.60
C CYS A 284 -0.30 -14.54 -26.18
N MET A 285 0.81 -15.26 -26.07
CA MET A 285 2.11 -14.70 -25.67
C MET A 285 2.71 -13.68 -26.66
N MET A 286 2.16 -13.60 -27.89
CA MET A 286 2.63 -12.66 -28.92
C MET A 286 1.79 -11.39 -29.01
N CYS A 287 0.47 -11.51 -28.94
CA CYS A 287 -0.45 -10.40 -29.21
C CYS A 287 -1.45 -10.15 -28.09
N GLU A 288 -1.32 -10.85 -26.96
CA GLU A 288 -2.13 -10.74 -25.75
C GLU A 288 -3.62 -11.04 -25.92
N LYS A 289 -4.06 -11.35 -27.14
CA LYS A 289 -5.45 -11.73 -27.45
C LYS A 289 -5.90 -12.90 -26.59
N GLU A 290 -7.06 -12.76 -25.98
CA GLU A 290 -7.72 -13.81 -25.22
C GLU A 290 -8.32 -14.89 -26.15
N VAL A 291 -8.11 -16.15 -25.78
CA VAL A 291 -8.56 -17.32 -26.52
C VAL A 291 -9.02 -18.41 -25.55
N PRO A 292 -10.14 -19.11 -25.81
CA PRO A 292 -10.53 -20.26 -25.00
C PRO A 292 -9.41 -21.31 -24.91
N SER A 293 -9.19 -21.87 -23.73
CA SER A 293 -8.11 -22.84 -23.47
C SER A 293 -8.12 -24.03 -24.42
N GLU A 294 -9.31 -24.52 -24.77
CA GLU A 294 -9.49 -25.64 -25.72
C GLU A 294 -9.07 -25.29 -27.16
N GLN A 295 -9.03 -24.01 -27.50
CA GLN A 295 -8.72 -23.50 -28.83
C GLN A 295 -7.29 -22.93 -28.92
N CYS A 296 -6.55 -22.93 -27.81
CA CYS A 296 -5.21 -22.37 -27.77
C CYS A 296 -4.18 -23.37 -28.34
N LEU A 297 -3.18 -22.85 -29.05
CA LEU A 297 -2.05 -23.63 -29.52
C LEU A 297 -0.86 -23.45 -28.57
N CYS A 298 -0.19 -24.55 -28.26
CA CYS A 298 1.06 -24.51 -27.49
C CYS A 298 2.26 -24.70 -28.41
N CYS A 299 3.42 -24.17 -28.03
CA CYS A 299 4.67 -24.51 -28.71
C CYS A 299 4.91 -26.03 -28.67
N GLY A 300 5.06 -26.68 -29.83
CA GLY A 300 5.22 -28.13 -29.90
C GLY A 300 6.49 -28.66 -29.22
N ARG A 301 7.52 -27.82 -29.04
CA ARG A 301 8.79 -28.21 -28.42
C ARG A 301 8.80 -28.04 -26.90
N CYS A 302 8.50 -26.84 -26.40
CA CYS A 302 8.54 -26.58 -24.96
C CYS A 302 7.20 -26.79 -24.25
N ARG A 303 6.07 -26.78 -24.97
CA ARG A 303 4.69 -26.84 -24.45
C ARG A 303 4.28 -25.72 -23.46
N ALA A 304 5.20 -24.83 -23.13
CA ALA A 304 4.99 -23.72 -22.20
C ALA A 304 4.24 -22.53 -22.84
N ALA A 305 4.70 -22.03 -23.99
CA ALA A 305 4.16 -20.81 -24.60
C ALA A 305 2.82 -21.06 -25.30
N VAL A 306 1.83 -20.20 -25.04
CA VAL A 306 0.45 -20.29 -25.54
C VAL A 306 0.17 -19.25 -26.63
N TYR A 307 -0.57 -19.65 -27.67
CA TYR A 307 -0.86 -18.86 -28.86
C TYR A 307 -2.33 -18.93 -29.28
N CYS A 308 -2.82 -17.84 -29.86
CA CYS A 308 -4.14 -17.81 -30.48
C CYS A 308 -4.22 -18.52 -31.84
N GLY A 309 -3.07 -18.85 -32.44
CA GLY A 309 -3.03 -19.43 -33.77
C GLY A 309 -1.59 -19.60 -34.31
N PRO A 310 -1.42 -20.31 -35.45
CA PRO A 310 -0.10 -20.60 -36.02
C PRO A 310 0.65 -19.35 -36.49
N VAL A 311 -0.06 -18.28 -36.84
CA VAL A 311 0.54 -17.00 -37.27
C VAL A 311 1.34 -16.38 -36.13
N CYS A 312 0.70 -16.18 -34.98
CA CYS A 312 1.36 -15.65 -33.78
C CYS A 312 2.47 -16.57 -33.27
N GLN A 313 2.29 -17.89 -33.37
CA GLN A 313 3.34 -18.85 -33.03
C GLN A 313 4.59 -18.69 -33.92
N LYS A 314 4.42 -18.59 -35.25
CA LYS A 314 5.54 -18.42 -36.19
C LYS A 314 6.22 -17.07 -36.03
N GLN A 315 5.46 -16.02 -35.73
CA GLN A 315 6.00 -14.69 -35.48
C GLN A 315 6.83 -14.68 -34.19
N HIS A 316 6.25 -15.11 -33.08
CA HIS A 316 6.95 -15.17 -31.80
C HIS A 316 8.19 -16.08 -31.87
N TRP A 317 8.14 -17.18 -32.63
CA TRP A 317 9.31 -18.03 -32.89
C TRP A 317 10.47 -17.26 -33.52
N LYS A 318 10.21 -16.38 -34.48
CA LYS A 318 11.26 -15.61 -35.16
C LYS A 318 11.81 -14.50 -34.26
N ASP A 319 10.93 -13.82 -33.54
CA ASP A 319 11.28 -12.60 -32.82
C ASP A 319 12.00 -12.91 -31.50
N GLU A 320 11.41 -13.77 -30.66
CA GLU A 320 11.88 -13.94 -29.27
C GLU A 320 11.92 -15.41 -28.82
N HIS A 321 10.88 -16.20 -29.09
CA HIS A 321 10.71 -17.53 -28.48
C HIS A 321 11.83 -18.51 -28.81
N LYS A 322 12.43 -18.44 -30.00
CA LYS A 322 13.47 -19.40 -30.41
C LYS A 322 14.67 -19.40 -29.45
N SER A 323 15.05 -18.25 -28.89
CA SER A 323 16.17 -18.15 -27.95
C SER A 323 15.84 -18.73 -26.57
N ILE A 324 14.58 -18.58 -26.12
CA ILE A 324 14.13 -19.01 -24.79
C ILE A 324 13.41 -20.37 -24.76
N CYS A 325 13.06 -20.95 -25.91
CA CYS A 325 12.31 -22.21 -26.00
C CYS A 325 13.04 -23.38 -25.32
N GLY A 326 14.37 -23.43 -25.40
CA GLY A 326 15.17 -24.44 -24.70
C GLY A 326 15.07 -24.32 -23.18
N VAL A 327 15.13 -23.08 -22.67
CA VAL A 327 14.97 -22.77 -21.24
C VAL A 327 13.57 -23.15 -20.76
N PHE A 328 12.52 -22.78 -21.50
CA PHE A 328 11.15 -23.14 -21.15
C PHE A 328 10.93 -24.66 -21.13
N LYS A 329 11.56 -25.40 -22.05
CA LYS A 329 11.50 -26.86 -22.05
C LYS A 329 12.11 -27.44 -20.77
N ALA A 330 13.30 -26.97 -20.38
CA ALA A 330 13.95 -27.42 -19.16
C ALA A 330 13.12 -27.11 -17.90
N MET A 331 12.49 -25.92 -17.84
CA MET A 331 11.60 -25.56 -16.73
C MET A 331 10.35 -26.45 -16.66
N MET A 332 9.75 -26.79 -17.81
CA MET A 332 8.61 -27.73 -17.87
C MET A 332 9.00 -29.14 -17.41
N GLU A 333 10.22 -29.59 -17.70
CA GLU A 333 10.74 -30.91 -17.27
C GLU A 333 10.87 -31.01 -15.74
N ARG A 334 10.95 -29.88 -15.01
CA ARG A 334 10.99 -29.83 -13.55
C ARG A 334 9.63 -29.88 -12.87
N GLU A 335 8.52 -29.93 -13.62
CA GLU A 335 7.17 -29.90 -13.06
C GLU A 335 6.94 -30.99 -12.00
N GLU A 336 7.44 -32.20 -12.25
CA GLU A 336 7.29 -33.34 -11.34
C GLU A 336 8.05 -33.14 -10.02
N GLU A 337 9.26 -32.57 -10.08
CA GLU A 337 10.08 -32.21 -8.92
C GLU A 337 9.40 -31.13 -8.06
N LEU A 338 8.77 -30.16 -8.72
CA LEU A 338 8.14 -29.01 -8.06
C LEU A 338 6.74 -29.34 -7.51
N THR A 339 6.10 -30.41 -7.98
CA THR A 339 4.75 -30.79 -7.52
C THR A 339 4.81 -31.51 -6.17
N LEU A 340 4.03 -31.03 -5.20
CA LEU A 340 3.90 -31.66 -3.89
C LEU A 340 2.87 -32.80 -3.95
N LYS A 341 3.36 -34.04 -4.00
CA LYS A 341 2.53 -35.27 -4.11
C LYS A 341 1.97 -35.78 -2.78
N VAL A 342 2.27 -35.12 -1.66
CA VAL A 342 1.84 -35.56 -0.32
C VAL A 342 0.35 -35.32 -0.06
N PHE A 343 -0.25 -34.33 -0.73
CA PHE A 343 -1.63 -33.93 -0.52
C PHE A 343 -2.61 -34.77 -1.32
N THR A 344 -3.78 -35.02 -0.75
CA THR A 344 -4.85 -35.81 -1.38
C THR A 344 -5.98 -34.96 -1.95
N PHE A 345 -6.04 -33.67 -1.62
CA PHE A 345 -6.95 -32.72 -2.26
C PHE A 345 -6.44 -32.28 -3.64
N PRO A 346 -7.31 -31.76 -4.53
CA PRO A 346 -6.90 -31.32 -5.85
C PRO A 346 -5.91 -30.15 -5.79
N CYS A 347 -4.69 -30.37 -6.26
CA CYS A 347 -3.61 -29.37 -6.26
C CYS A 347 -3.56 -28.53 -7.54
N PHE A 348 -4.57 -28.59 -8.40
CA PHE A 348 -4.65 -27.81 -9.63
C PHE A 348 -5.88 -26.91 -9.60
N VAL A 349 -5.67 -25.59 -9.76
CA VAL A 349 -6.73 -24.60 -9.63
C VAL A 349 -6.97 -23.93 -10.98
N GLU A 350 -7.95 -24.44 -11.73
CA GLU A 350 -8.43 -23.79 -12.96
C GLU A 350 -9.37 -22.61 -12.65
N HIS A 351 -10.22 -22.78 -11.64
CA HIS A 351 -11.21 -21.81 -11.23
C HIS A 351 -11.24 -21.74 -9.70
N PRO A 352 -10.71 -20.67 -9.08
CA PRO A 352 -10.64 -20.59 -7.63
C PRO A 352 -11.98 -20.80 -6.93
N CYS A 353 -13.08 -20.24 -7.45
CA CYS A 353 -14.42 -20.47 -6.90
C CYS A 353 -14.85 -21.95 -6.95
N LYS A 354 -14.69 -22.63 -8.10
CA LYS A 354 -15.07 -24.05 -8.23
C LYS A 354 -14.22 -24.94 -7.31
N TRP A 355 -12.94 -24.64 -7.19
CA TRP A 355 -12.04 -25.36 -6.29
C TRP A 355 -12.46 -25.16 -4.83
N LEU A 356 -12.77 -23.91 -4.43
CA LEU A 356 -13.29 -23.61 -3.10
C LEU A 356 -14.64 -24.27 -2.83
N ASP A 357 -15.54 -24.33 -3.81
CA ASP A 357 -16.83 -25.02 -3.70
C ASP A 357 -16.62 -26.53 -3.48
N LEU A 358 -15.70 -27.14 -4.23
CA LEU A 358 -15.35 -28.55 -4.09
C LEU A 358 -14.78 -28.87 -2.69
N MET A 359 -14.02 -27.94 -2.12
CA MET A 359 -13.50 -28.06 -0.76
C MET A 359 -14.51 -27.64 0.32
N GLY A 360 -15.68 -27.12 -0.05
CA GLY A 360 -16.70 -26.63 0.89
C GLY A 360 -16.33 -25.32 1.61
N LEU A 361 -15.40 -24.55 1.06
CA LEU A 361 -14.77 -23.37 1.69
C LEU A 361 -15.10 -22.05 0.99
N HIS A 362 -15.85 -22.09 -0.10
CA HIS A 362 -16.20 -20.89 -0.85
C HIS A 362 -17.03 -19.93 0.00
N GLN A 363 -16.69 -18.63 -0.07
CA GLN A 363 -17.34 -17.55 0.67
C GLN A 363 -17.15 -17.58 2.20
N LYS A 364 -16.29 -18.45 2.75
CA LYS A 364 -16.13 -18.63 4.21
C LYS A 364 -14.78 -18.12 4.73
N GLY A 365 -14.78 -17.49 5.91
CA GLY A 365 -13.57 -17.09 6.62
C GLY A 365 -12.46 -16.46 5.76
N MET A 366 -11.22 -16.86 6.01
CA MET A 366 -10.01 -16.42 5.29
C MET A 366 -9.99 -16.87 3.81
N TRP A 367 -10.74 -17.91 3.46
CA TRP A 367 -10.79 -18.48 2.10
C TRP A 367 -11.44 -17.55 1.08
N ARG A 368 -12.23 -16.58 1.55
CA ARG A 368 -12.82 -15.53 0.69
C ARG A 368 -11.78 -14.79 -0.13
N ARG A 369 -10.56 -14.64 0.38
CA ARG A 369 -9.46 -13.97 -0.33
C ARG A 369 -8.78 -14.84 -1.40
N ARG A 370 -9.10 -16.14 -1.47
CA ARG A 370 -8.55 -17.04 -2.50
C ARG A 370 -9.26 -16.95 -3.85
N CYS A 371 -10.33 -16.17 -3.97
CA CYS A 371 -11.06 -15.95 -5.22
C CYS A 371 -11.49 -14.48 -5.37
N ASP A 372 -11.93 -14.10 -6.57
CA ASP A 372 -12.22 -12.70 -6.90
C ASP A 372 -13.59 -12.21 -6.41
N CYS A 373 -14.42 -13.05 -5.78
CA CYS A 373 -15.74 -12.64 -5.30
C CYS A 373 -15.70 -11.46 -4.32
N TYR A 374 -14.60 -11.31 -3.57
CA TYR A 374 -14.37 -10.20 -2.65
C TYR A 374 -13.25 -9.26 -3.12
N ALA A 375 -12.92 -9.23 -4.41
CA ALA A 375 -11.91 -8.31 -4.94
C ALA A 375 -12.29 -6.83 -4.73
N HIS A 376 -13.59 -6.52 -4.58
CA HIS A 376 -14.09 -5.19 -4.25
C HIS A 376 -13.83 -4.77 -2.80
N CYS A 377 -13.56 -5.72 -1.90
CA CYS A 377 -13.20 -5.44 -0.51
C CYS A 377 -11.68 -5.21 -0.42
N PRO A 378 -11.23 -4.06 0.16
CA PRO A 378 -9.81 -3.85 0.43
C PRO A 378 -9.22 -4.99 1.26
N PHE A 379 -7.93 -5.23 1.09
CA PHE A 379 -7.20 -6.22 1.88
C PHE A 379 -7.26 -5.90 3.37
N GLY A 380 -7.40 -6.92 4.22
CA GLY A 380 -7.52 -6.78 5.67
C GLY A 380 -8.87 -6.27 6.18
N LEU A 381 -9.83 -6.01 5.27
CA LEU A 381 -11.17 -5.53 5.59
C LEU A 381 -12.26 -6.47 5.06
N LEU A 382 -11.96 -7.78 4.93
CA LEU A 382 -13.01 -8.75 4.70
C LEU A 382 -14.08 -8.68 5.82
N PRO A 383 -15.37 -8.83 5.50
CA PRO A 383 -16.43 -8.82 6.51
C PRO A 383 -16.17 -9.86 7.60
N LEU A 384 -16.18 -9.39 8.85
CA LEU A 384 -15.99 -10.25 10.02
C LEU A 384 -17.16 -11.22 10.15
N GLU A 385 -16.86 -12.51 10.19
CA GLU A 385 -17.82 -13.53 10.62
C GLU A 385 -17.75 -13.63 12.14
N PHE A 386 -18.91 -13.58 12.81
CA PHE A 386 -18.99 -13.80 14.24
C PHE A 386 -18.79 -15.29 14.56
N GLY A 387 -17.94 -15.59 15.54
CA GLY A 387 -17.64 -16.94 16.02
C GLY A 387 -16.14 -17.28 15.94
N GLY A 388 -15.69 -18.22 16.76
CA GLY A 388 -14.28 -18.44 17.10
C GLY A 388 -13.35 -18.89 15.96
N VAL A 389 -12.16 -19.37 16.31
CA VAL A 389 -11.06 -19.70 15.36
C VAL A 389 -11.48 -20.61 14.20
N SER A 390 -12.38 -21.58 14.41
CA SER A 390 -12.90 -22.45 13.34
C SER A 390 -13.62 -21.67 12.23
N ASN A 391 -14.38 -20.62 12.55
CA ASN A 391 -15.07 -19.80 11.55
C ASN A 391 -14.08 -19.03 10.67
N SER A 392 -12.97 -18.55 11.24
CA SER A 392 -11.87 -17.95 10.48
C SER A 392 -11.27 -18.92 9.45
N TRP A 393 -11.22 -20.22 9.78
CA TRP A 393 -10.80 -21.30 8.88
C TRP A 393 -11.91 -21.83 7.96
N GLY A 394 -13.08 -21.16 7.93
CA GLY A 394 -14.19 -21.50 7.06
C GLY A 394 -15.10 -22.61 7.59
N GLY A 395 -15.09 -22.85 8.90
CA GLY A 395 -15.90 -23.88 9.55
C GLY A 395 -15.39 -25.30 9.30
N LEU A 396 -14.08 -25.46 9.08
CA LEU A 396 -13.44 -26.77 9.02
C LEU A 396 -13.62 -27.51 10.36
N SER A 397 -13.71 -28.85 10.28
CA SER A 397 -13.91 -29.70 11.45
C SER A 397 -12.67 -29.66 12.36
N ASP A 398 -12.86 -29.93 13.65
CA ASP A 398 -11.73 -30.05 14.57
C ASP A 398 -10.75 -31.13 14.08
N GLY A 399 -9.46 -30.77 14.01
CA GLY A 399 -8.40 -31.63 13.46
C GLY A 399 -8.13 -31.43 11.96
N GLU A 400 -8.95 -30.67 11.24
CA GLU A 400 -8.70 -30.30 9.83
C GLU A 400 -8.01 -28.95 9.67
N PHE A 401 -7.78 -28.22 10.76
CA PHE A 401 -7.06 -26.95 10.77
C PHE A 401 -6.13 -26.88 12.00
N PRO A 402 -5.04 -26.11 11.96
CA PRO A 402 -4.14 -26.00 13.10
C PRO A 402 -4.86 -25.34 14.28
N GLN A 403 -4.87 -26.03 15.42
CA GLN A 403 -5.45 -25.47 16.65
C GLN A 403 -4.61 -24.31 17.16
N ASP A 404 -5.30 -23.33 17.76
CA ASP A 404 -4.69 -22.15 18.38
C ASP A 404 -4.10 -22.49 19.77
N THR A 405 -3.25 -23.51 19.82
CA THR A 405 -2.57 -24.00 21.03
C THR A 405 -1.09 -24.30 20.76
N PRO A 406 -0.17 -23.90 21.66
CA PRO A 406 1.24 -24.30 21.57
C PRO A 406 1.43 -25.82 21.72
N PHE A 407 2.58 -26.34 21.31
CA PHE A 407 2.88 -27.76 21.41
C PHE A 407 3.20 -28.17 22.86
N VAL A 408 2.39 -29.07 23.44
CA VAL A 408 2.45 -29.46 24.87
C VAL A 408 3.64 -30.38 25.19
N ASN A 409 4.14 -31.15 24.22
CA ASN A 409 5.11 -32.24 24.45
C ASN A 409 6.60 -31.83 24.43
N TYR A 410 6.93 -30.54 24.41
CA TYR A 410 8.31 -30.04 24.42
C TYR A 410 8.63 -29.18 25.66
N MET A 411 7.88 -29.41 26.76
CA MET A 411 8.02 -28.71 28.03
C MET A 411 9.08 -29.31 28.98
N ASP A 412 9.96 -30.19 28.51
CA ASP A 412 11.10 -30.70 29.29
C ASP A 412 12.36 -29.84 29.04
N GLY A 413 12.40 -28.66 29.67
CA GLY A 413 13.63 -28.00 30.15
C GLY A 413 14.71 -27.55 29.15
N VAL A 414 14.64 -27.89 27.87
CA VAL A 414 15.59 -27.45 26.83
C VAL A 414 14.80 -27.08 25.56
N SER A 415 14.24 -25.87 25.57
CA SER A 415 13.40 -25.30 24.50
C SER A 415 14.18 -25.10 23.19
N ASN A 416 14.23 -26.13 22.34
CA ASN A 416 14.78 -26.05 20.99
C ASN A 416 13.68 -25.60 19.99
N LEU A 417 14.08 -24.76 19.03
CA LEU A 417 13.25 -24.41 17.87
C LEU A 417 12.87 -25.66 17.07
N ILE A 418 11.62 -25.74 16.62
CA ILE A 418 11.12 -26.86 15.80
C ILE A 418 11.54 -26.66 14.35
N LEU A 419 12.67 -27.21 13.93
CA LEU A 419 13.14 -27.07 12.55
C LEU A 419 12.38 -28.02 11.63
N LEU A 420 11.50 -27.47 10.79
CA LEU A 420 10.72 -28.22 9.82
C LEU A 420 11.39 -28.23 8.44
N SER A 421 11.37 -29.39 7.79
CA SER A 421 11.90 -29.64 6.45
C SER A 421 10.87 -29.48 5.32
N GLY A 422 9.57 -29.52 5.64
CA GLY A 422 8.50 -29.29 4.67
C GLY A 422 7.11 -29.68 5.19
N TRP A 423 6.14 -29.74 4.26
CA TRP A 423 4.72 -29.95 4.58
C TRP A 423 4.42 -31.27 5.30
N SER A 424 5.05 -32.38 4.91
CA SER A 424 4.78 -33.69 5.53
C SER A 424 5.07 -33.67 7.03
N GLU A 425 6.19 -33.07 7.41
CA GLU A 425 6.59 -32.95 8.81
C GLU A 425 5.67 -32.01 9.57
N TYR A 426 5.26 -30.90 8.96
CA TYR A 426 4.30 -29.97 9.55
C TYR A 426 2.93 -30.61 9.80
N TYR A 427 2.36 -31.30 8.81
CA TYR A 427 1.06 -31.97 8.93
C TYR A 427 1.10 -33.08 9.97
N ASN A 428 2.21 -33.84 10.07
CA ASN A 428 2.40 -34.83 11.12
C ASN A 428 2.50 -34.20 12.52
N LEU A 429 3.18 -33.05 12.63
CA LEU A 429 3.33 -32.32 13.89
C LEU A 429 2.01 -31.72 14.39
N ARG A 430 1.17 -31.23 13.47
CA ARG A 430 -0.16 -30.64 13.76
C ARG A 430 -1.33 -31.63 13.69
N PRO A 431 -1.05 -32.93 13.82
CA PRO A 431 -1.85 -34.05 13.31
C PRO A 431 -2.97 -33.70 12.31
N LEU A 432 -2.61 -33.08 11.19
CA LEU A 432 -3.55 -32.70 10.13
C LEU A 432 -3.65 -33.81 9.07
N PRO A 433 -4.84 -34.11 8.54
CA PRO A 433 -4.98 -35.02 7.42
C PRO A 433 -4.47 -34.37 6.13
N MET A 434 -3.86 -35.16 5.23
CA MET A 434 -3.36 -34.66 3.93
C MET A 434 -4.48 -34.21 2.96
N SER A 435 -5.74 -34.45 3.32
CA SER A 435 -6.92 -33.90 2.65
C SER A 435 -7.21 -32.45 3.05
N SER A 436 -6.68 -31.98 4.18
CA SER A 436 -6.90 -30.61 4.64
C SER A 436 -6.18 -29.60 3.73
N PRO A 437 -6.90 -28.62 3.17
CA PRO A 437 -6.32 -27.66 2.23
C PRO A 437 -5.54 -26.52 2.89
N VAL A 438 -5.39 -26.48 4.22
CA VAL A 438 -4.85 -25.32 4.95
C VAL A 438 -3.45 -24.87 4.50
N ALA A 439 -2.65 -25.76 3.92
CA ALA A 439 -1.38 -25.43 3.27
C ALA A 439 -1.50 -24.32 2.21
N ALA A 440 -2.67 -24.16 1.60
CA ALA A 440 -2.98 -23.09 0.68
C ALA A 440 -2.84 -21.70 1.33
N ILE A 441 -3.25 -21.51 2.59
CA ILE A 441 -3.14 -20.23 3.30
C ILE A 441 -1.83 -20.17 4.08
N LEU A 442 -1.52 -21.25 4.82
CA LEU A 442 -0.34 -21.38 5.69
C LEU A 442 1.00 -21.25 4.95
N SER A 443 1.02 -21.39 3.62
CA SER A 443 2.23 -21.18 2.83
C SER A 443 2.91 -19.85 3.17
N HIS A 444 2.17 -18.78 3.42
CA HIS A 444 2.76 -17.47 3.74
C HIS A 444 3.44 -17.45 5.12
N SER A 445 2.74 -17.93 6.15
CA SER A 445 3.26 -17.93 7.52
C SER A 445 4.40 -18.94 7.70
N LEU A 446 4.32 -20.13 7.09
CA LEU A 446 5.38 -21.14 7.15
C LEU A 446 6.59 -20.80 6.27
N THR A 447 6.40 -20.08 5.16
CA THR A 447 7.53 -19.52 4.40
C THR A 447 8.28 -18.50 5.25
N LEU A 448 7.56 -17.61 5.93
CA LEU A 448 8.16 -16.64 6.86
C LEU A 448 8.92 -17.38 7.96
N TYR A 449 8.29 -18.35 8.61
CA TYR A 449 8.91 -19.20 9.62
C TYR A 449 10.22 -19.82 9.12
N HIS A 450 10.18 -20.48 7.96
CA HIS A 450 11.35 -21.12 7.35
C HIS A 450 12.48 -20.13 7.08
N ILE A 451 12.17 -18.93 6.58
CA ILE A 451 13.17 -17.87 6.39
C ILE A 451 13.82 -17.51 7.74
N LEU A 452 13.02 -17.30 8.80
CA LEU A 452 13.54 -16.89 10.10
C LEU A 452 14.37 -17.96 10.81
N THR A 453 14.00 -19.24 10.69
CA THR A 453 14.60 -20.33 11.47
C THR A 453 15.66 -21.12 10.72
N SER A 454 15.62 -21.12 9.38
CA SER A 454 16.46 -21.99 8.56
C SER A 454 17.37 -21.22 7.60
N LEU A 455 16.88 -20.14 6.99
CA LEU A 455 17.66 -19.40 5.98
C LEU A 455 18.46 -18.23 6.59
N CYS A 456 17.84 -17.43 7.47
CA CYS A 456 18.44 -16.26 8.08
C CYS A 456 19.14 -16.62 9.39
N ILE A 457 20.44 -16.88 9.33
CA ILE A 457 21.25 -17.32 10.48
C ILE A 457 21.19 -16.31 11.65
N SER A 458 21.23 -15.01 11.34
CA SER A 458 21.17 -13.94 12.36
C SER A 458 19.84 -13.93 13.11
N SER A 459 18.72 -14.10 12.40
CA SER A 459 17.38 -14.20 12.99
C SER A 459 17.24 -15.46 13.84
N LYS A 460 17.65 -16.63 13.31
CA LYS A 460 17.66 -17.89 14.05
C LYS A 460 18.41 -17.77 15.38
N ASN A 461 19.62 -17.24 15.34
CA ASN A 461 20.46 -17.07 16.54
C ASN A 461 19.84 -16.12 17.57
N ARG A 462 19.08 -15.11 17.13
CA ARG A 462 18.34 -14.21 18.04
C ARG A 462 17.19 -14.93 18.71
N LEU A 463 16.41 -15.69 17.95
CA LEU A 463 15.27 -16.46 18.46
C LEU A 463 15.72 -17.52 19.47
N ILE A 464 16.80 -18.26 19.20
CA ILE A 464 17.40 -19.23 20.15
C ILE A 464 17.77 -18.55 21.48
N LYS A 465 18.27 -17.31 21.42
CA LYS A 465 18.68 -16.53 22.60
C LYS A 465 17.52 -15.81 23.30
N GLY A 466 16.28 -16.09 22.89
CA GLY A 466 15.09 -15.45 23.43
C GLY A 466 14.96 -13.96 23.14
N LYS A 467 15.62 -13.48 22.08
CA LYS A 467 15.52 -12.08 21.65
C LYS A 467 14.41 -11.90 20.63
N GLU A 468 13.92 -10.67 20.54
CA GLU A 468 12.99 -10.27 19.49
C GLU A 468 13.69 -10.21 18.13
N VAL A 469 12.96 -10.66 17.10
CA VAL A 469 13.27 -10.47 15.68
C VAL A 469 12.20 -9.56 15.07
N VAL A 470 12.65 -8.47 14.47
CA VAL A 470 11.82 -7.50 13.74
C VAL A 470 11.92 -7.80 12.25
N VAL A 471 10.79 -8.16 11.66
CA VAL A 471 10.64 -8.50 10.25
C VAL A 471 9.96 -7.34 9.54
N HIS A 472 10.61 -6.74 8.56
CA HIS A 472 9.94 -5.84 7.63
C HIS A 472 9.36 -6.66 6.48
N TYR A 473 8.05 -6.88 6.52
CA TYR A 473 7.30 -7.62 5.52
C TYR A 473 6.78 -6.66 4.47
N LEU A 474 7.24 -6.75 3.22
CA LEU A 474 6.94 -5.77 2.17
C LEU A 474 5.84 -6.26 1.23
N GLY A 475 4.93 -5.36 0.88
CA GLY A 475 3.85 -5.60 -0.07
C GLY A 475 2.81 -6.64 0.38
N PRO A 476 2.29 -6.57 1.63
CA PRO A 476 1.21 -7.46 2.05
C PRO A 476 -0.05 -7.20 1.20
N GLU A 477 -0.65 -8.27 0.68
CA GLU A 477 -1.92 -8.25 -0.06
C GLU A 477 -2.93 -9.14 0.69
N GLY A 478 -3.15 -10.36 0.21
CA GLY A 478 -4.07 -11.31 0.83
C GLY A 478 -3.68 -11.69 2.26
N GLU A 479 -2.39 -11.53 2.62
CA GLU A 479 -1.87 -11.75 3.96
C GLU A 479 -2.58 -10.88 5.00
N LEU A 480 -3.01 -9.66 4.65
CA LEU A 480 -3.76 -8.78 5.56
C LEU A 480 -5.08 -9.40 6.02
N ASP A 481 -5.67 -10.30 5.23
CA ASP A 481 -6.87 -11.06 5.60
C ASP A 481 -6.55 -12.43 6.21
N TRP A 482 -5.29 -12.86 6.19
CA TRP A 482 -4.84 -14.14 6.72
C TRP A 482 -4.12 -14.01 8.07
N MET A 483 -4.36 -12.91 8.78
CA MET A 483 -3.77 -12.63 10.09
C MET A 483 -3.81 -13.82 11.06
N PRO A 484 -4.94 -14.55 11.24
CA PRO A 484 -4.97 -15.73 12.10
C PRO A 484 -3.93 -16.81 11.73
N ALA A 485 -3.60 -16.99 10.45
CA ALA A 485 -2.62 -17.98 10.00
C ALA A 485 -1.17 -17.65 10.44
N PHE A 486 -0.88 -16.38 10.78
CA PHE A 486 0.42 -15.97 11.30
C PHE A 486 0.59 -16.29 12.79
N SER A 487 -0.48 -16.66 13.51
CA SER A 487 -0.35 -17.13 14.91
C SER A 487 0.58 -18.34 14.97
N GLU A 488 0.50 -19.22 13.98
CA GLU A 488 1.23 -20.49 13.85
C GLU A 488 2.74 -20.36 14.08
N ILE A 489 3.33 -19.25 13.63
CA ILE A 489 4.75 -18.94 13.84
C ILE A 489 5.08 -18.96 15.34
N GLY A 490 4.24 -18.32 16.16
CA GLY A 490 4.43 -18.25 17.62
C GLY A 490 4.31 -19.61 18.32
N HIS A 491 3.60 -20.56 17.71
CA HIS A 491 3.41 -21.91 18.24
C HIS A 491 4.64 -22.76 17.94
N LEU A 492 5.20 -22.62 16.74
CA LEU A 492 6.39 -23.35 16.28
C LEU A 492 7.70 -22.89 16.95
N LEU A 493 7.79 -21.64 17.39
CA LEU A 493 9.00 -21.10 18.04
C LEU A 493 9.32 -21.69 19.43
N ASN A 494 8.39 -22.43 20.04
CA ASN A 494 8.60 -23.28 21.22
C ASN A 494 9.44 -22.65 22.37
N GLY A 495 9.23 -21.38 22.73
CA GLY A 495 9.40 -20.95 24.12
C GLY A 495 10.28 -19.75 24.48
N VAL A 496 11.12 -19.17 23.61
CA VAL A 496 12.03 -18.08 24.06
C VAL A 496 11.99 -16.78 23.24
N GLY A 497 11.89 -16.83 21.90
CA GLY A 497 11.96 -15.64 21.04
C GLY A 497 10.60 -15.03 20.70
N ASN A 498 10.60 -13.71 20.45
CA ASN A 498 9.43 -12.97 19.96
C ASN A 498 9.64 -12.53 18.51
N VAL A 499 8.54 -12.43 17.74
CA VAL A 499 8.58 -11.92 16.37
C VAL A 499 7.66 -10.71 16.25
N GLN A 500 8.24 -9.59 15.85
CA GLN A 500 7.49 -8.41 15.43
C GLN A 500 7.50 -8.37 13.90
N ILE A 501 6.34 -8.56 13.29
CA ILE A 501 6.14 -8.43 11.84
C ILE A 501 5.60 -7.04 11.57
N VAL A 502 6.32 -6.24 10.79
CA VAL A 502 5.88 -4.93 10.34
C VAL A 502 5.53 -5.05 8.87
N MET A 503 4.23 -5.13 8.57
CA MET A 503 3.70 -5.29 7.23
C MET A 503 3.57 -3.92 6.57
N ILE A 504 4.37 -3.66 5.54
CA ILE A 504 4.55 -2.36 4.91
C ILE A 504 4.15 -2.43 3.45
N GLY A 505 3.13 -1.67 3.05
CA GLY A 505 2.75 -1.61 1.64
C GLY A 505 1.71 -0.53 1.34
N PRO A 506 1.58 -0.11 0.07
CA PRO A 506 0.58 0.87 -0.34
C PRO A 506 -0.86 0.35 -0.18
N GLU A 507 -1.03 -0.97 -0.27
CA GLU A 507 -2.31 -1.69 -0.19
C GLU A 507 -2.84 -1.84 1.24
N VAL A 508 -2.03 -1.55 2.27
CA VAL A 508 -2.49 -1.53 3.66
C VAL A 508 -3.56 -0.42 3.80
N PRO A 509 -4.79 -0.73 4.26
CA PRO A 509 -5.83 0.27 4.44
C PRO A 509 -5.43 1.37 5.42
N SER A 510 -5.81 2.62 5.14
CA SER A 510 -5.44 3.77 5.98
C SER A 510 -5.97 3.67 7.41
N ASN A 511 -7.15 3.07 7.62
CA ASN A 511 -7.73 2.86 8.95
C ASN A 511 -7.03 1.74 9.74
N LEU A 512 -6.23 0.89 9.08
CA LEU A 512 -5.44 -0.16 9.71
C LEU A 512 -3.97 0.26 9.90
N SER A 513 -3.48 1.25 9.17
CA SER A 513 -2.12 1.76 9.30
C SER A 513 -1.87 2.32 10.70
N GLY A 514 -0.75 1.93 11.32
CA GLY A 514 -0.41 2.25 12.70
C GLY A 514 -1.02 1.30 13.74
N SER A 515 -1.93 0.41 13.33
CA SER A 515 -2.45 -0.61 14.23
C SER A 515 -1.40 -1.66 14.57
N VAL A 516 -1.45 -2.15 15.80
CA VAL A 516 -0.64 -3.26 16.29
C VAL A 516 -1.57 -4.33 16.81
N SER A 517 -1.50 -5.52 16.23
CA SER A 517 -2.28 -6.69 16.63
C SER A 517 -1.34 -7.73 17.26
N GLY A 518 -1.61 -8.11 18.51
CA GLY A 518 -1.00 -9.30 19.10
C GLY A 518 -1.75 -10.53 18.60
N ILE A 519 -1.24 -11.18 17.57
CA ILE A 519 -1.91 -12.34 16.94
C ILE A 519 -1.72 -13.60 17.80
N SER A 520 -0.57 -13.71 18.47
CA SER A 520 -0.34 -14.70 19.52
C SER A 520 0.52 -14.06 20.60
N GLY A 521 0.71 -14.73 21.74
CA GLY A 521 1.55 -14.24 22.83
C GLY A 521 3.01 -13.91 22.43
N ARG A 522 3.48 -14.36 21.26
CA ARG A 522 4.84 -14.16 20.75
C ARG A 522 4.94 -13.45 19.41
N VAL A 523 3.84 -13.32 18.69
CA VAL A 523 3.81 -12.70 17.35
C VAL A 523 2.98 -11.43 17.42
N ARG A 524 3.65 -10.31 17.17
CA ARG A 524 3.01 -9.00 17.03
C ARG A 524 3.08 -8.57 15.58
N VAL A 525 1.95 -8.13 15.04
CA VAL A 525 1.88 -7.60 13.68
C VAL A 525 1.53 -6.12 13.73
N SER A 526 2.36 -5.30 13.11
CA SER A 526 2.13 -3.87 12.92
C SER A 526 1.86 -3.62 11.45
N LEU A 527 0.83 -2.84 11.15
CA LEU A 527 0.44 -2.55 9.77
C LEU A 527 0.86 -1.12 9.42
N VAL A 528 1.53 -0.93 8.29
CA VAL A 528 2.09 0.37 7.88
C VAL A 528 1.75 0.63 6.43
N ARG A 529 0.92 1.63 6.17
CA ARG A 529 0.60 2.06 4.81
C ARG A 529 1.72 2.94 4.26
N GLY A 530 2.25 2.56 3.10
CA GLY A 530 3.21 3.36 2.35
C GLY A 530 4.24 2.54 1.60
N ILE A 531 5.16 3.23 0.92
CA ILE A 531 6.29 2.61 0.23
C ILE A 531 7.48 2.48 1.19
N TYR A 532 8.19 1.35 1.10
CA TYR A 532 9.16 0.94 2.11
C TYR A 532 10.23 1.99 2.41
N GLN A 533 10.80 2.59 1.37
CA GLN A 533 11.87 3.59 1.44
C GLN A 533 11.48 4.88 2.17
N GLU A 534 10.19 5.14 2.36
CA GLU A 534 9.69 6.30 3.09
C GLU A 534 9.30 5.97 4.52
N GLN A 535 8.87 4.73 4.77
CA GLN A 535 8.36 4.33 6.07
C GLN A 535 9.47 3.81 6.98
N ALA A 536 10.50 3.17 6.43
CA ALA A 536 11.52 2.46 7.20
C ALA A 536 12.24 3.31 8.26
N SER A 537 12.44 4.62 8.02
CA SER A 537 13.09 5.52 8.99
C SER A 537 12.27 5.76 10.26
N TYR A 538 10.96 5.50 10.21
CA TYR A 538 10.04 5.66 11.35
C TYR A 538 9.79 4.35 12.10
N LEU A 539 10.35 3.25 11.60
CA LEU A 539 10.14 1.91 12.14
C LEU A 539 11.36 1.49 12.95
N SER A 540 11.18 0.48 13.81
CA SER A 540 12.32 -0.19 14.45
C SER A 540 13.22 -0.79 13.38
N SER A 541 14.53 -0.85 13.65
CA SER A 541 15.47 -1.43 12.68
C SER A 541 15.10 -2.87 12.36
N ALA A 542 14.97 -3.16 11.06
CA ALA A 542 14.76 -4.52 10.58
C ALA A 542 15.94 -5.40 10.97
N HIS A 543 15.63 -6.62 11.40
CA HIS A 543 16.61 -7.71 11.48
C HIS A 543 16.63 -8.53 10.19
N VAL A 544 15.50 -8.55 9.48
CA VAL A 544 15.33 -9.20 8.17
C VAL A 544 14.21 -8.51 7.41
N VAL A 545 14.38 -8.38 6.09
CA VAL A 545 13.34 -7.90 5.17
C VAL A 545 12.81 -9.09 4.39
N ILE A 546 11.49 -9.21 4.25
CA ILE A 546 10.85 -10.31 3.52
C ILE A 546 9.80 -9.74 2.57
N ALA A 547 9.82 -10.16 1.32
CA ALA A 547 8.78 -9.83 0.34
C ALA A 547 8.30 -11.11 -0.36
N LEU A 548 7.10 -11.56 -0.02
CA LEU A 548 6.54 -12.76 -0.61
C LEU A 548 5.84 -12.44 -1.93
N ASN A 549 5.91 -13.35 -2.90
CA ASN A 549 5.33 -13.20 -4.24
C ASN A 549 5.62 -11.82 -4.87
N CYS A 550 6.87 -11.36 -4.73
CA CYS A 550 7.24 -9.95 -4.82
C CYS A 550 7.08 -9.30 -6.20
N LYS A 551 7.09 -10.09 -7.29
CA LYS A 551 6.95 -9.63 -8.68
C LYS A 551 7.81 -8.39 -8.96
N LEU A 552 9.10 -8.45 -8.64
CA LEU A 552 10.01 -7.28 -8.70
C LEU A 552 9.99 -6.57 -10.06
N GLU A 553 9.80 -7.32 -11.15
CA GLU A 553 9.74 -6.81 -12.51
C GLU A 553 8.45 -6.03 -12.84
N SER A 554 7.39 -6.22 -12.05
CA SER A 554 6.06 -5.69 -12.35
C SER A 554 5.82 -4.28 -11.79
N PHE A 555 6.64 -3.82 -10.85
CA PHE A 555 6.40 -2.56 -10.13
C PHE A 555 7.65 -1.67 -10.05
N GLY A 556 7.58 -0.48 -10.66
CA GLY A 556 8.68 0.50 -10.60
C GLY A 556 8.96 1.06 -9.20
N SER A 557 8.01 0.91 -8.26
CA SER A 557 8.15 1.35 -6.86
C SER A 557 9.25 0.60 -6.09
N TRP A 558 9.72 -0.55 -6.58
CA TRP A 558 10.78 -1.33 -5.96
C TRP A 558 12.13 -0.61 -5.93
N GLY A 559 12.41 0.31 -6.86
CA GLY A 559 13.74 0.93 -6.96
C GLY A 559 14.24 1.55 -5.65
N GLY A 560 13.40 2.37 -5.01
CA GLY A 560 13.75 2.98 -3.71
C GLY A 560 13.87 1.95 -2.58
N ALA A 561 13.00 0.94 -2.57
CA ALA A 561 13.04 -0.12 -1.56
C ALA A 561 14.33 -0.96 -1.66
N LEU A 562 14.77 -1.29 -2.87
CA LEU A 562 16.00 -2.04 -3.13
C LEU A 562 17.25 -1.23 -2.76
N GLU A 563 17.30 0.06 -3.09
CA GLU A 563 18.39 0.93 -2.66
C GLU A 563 18.47 1.04 -1.13
N LEU A 564 17.32 1.12 -0.46
CA LEU A 564 17.30 1.12 1.00
C LEU A 564 17.82 -0.21 1.56
N ILE A 565 17.35 -1.37 1.06
CA ILE A 565 17.83 -2.70 1.46
C ILE A 565 19.35 -2.81 1.31
N LYS A 566 19.89 -2.30 0.20
CA LYS A 566 21.33 -2.24 -0.06
C LYS A 566 22.06 -1.37 0.94
N SER A 567 21.57 -0.16 1.22
CA SER A 567 22.19 0.77 2.17
C SER A 567 22.16 0.27 3.62
N MET A 568 21.07 -0.40 4.02
CA MET A 568 20.92 -0.95 5.37
C MET A 568 21.78 -2.20 5.56
N ASN A 569 22.15 -2.86 4.46
CA ASN A 569 22.89 -4.13 4.45
C ASN A 569 22.24 -5.18 5.38
N VAL A 570 20.92 -5.21 5.40
CA VAL A 570 20.11 -6.16 6.18
C VAL A 570 19.77 -7.36 5.27
N PRO A 571 19.79 -8.60 5.79
CA PRO A 571 19.33 -9.77 5.05
C PRO A 571 17.93 -9.55 4.49
N ALA A 572 17.77 -9.73 3.19
CA ALA A 572 16.48 -9.61 2.51
C ALA A 572 16.17 -10.87 1.70
N PHE A 573 14.99 -11.44 1.92
CA PHE A 573 14.51 -12.63 1.25
C PHE A 573 13.26 -12.33 0.44
N PHE A 574 13.19 -12.96 -0.72
CA PHE A 574 12.12 -12.78 -1.70
C PHE A 574 11.58 -14.14 -2.10
N THR A 575 10.28 -14.20 -2.38
CA THR A 575 9.71 -15.35 -3.09
C THR A 575 9.07 -14.94 -4.39
N ASP A 576 9.06 -15.89 -5.32
CA ASP A 576 8.34 -15.76 -6.58
C ASP A 576 7.76 -17.10 -7.02
N LYS A 577 6.81 -17.04 -7.95
CA LYS A 577 5.93 -18.14 -8.28
C LYS A 577 6.50 -19.13 -9.28
N SER A 578 7.47 -18.74 -10.09
CA SER A 578 8.02 -19.55 -11.17
C SER A 578 9.51 -19.29 -11.38
N GLU A 579 10.21 -20.23 -12.03
CA GLU A 579 11.64 -20.08 -12.32
C GLU A 579 11.93 -18.88 -13.23
N ILE A 580 11.03 -18.58 -14.18
CA ILE A 580 11.18 -17.43 -15.07
C ILE A 580 11.00 -16.11 -14.32
N SER A 581 10.02 -16.03 -13.42
CA SER A 581 9.83 -14.85 -12.56
C SER A 581 11.04 -14.65 -11.65
N CYS A 582 11.61 -15.73 -11.10
CA CYS A 582 12.87 -15.66 -10.36
C CYS A 582 14.05 -15.17 -11.21
N ALA A 583 14.13 -15.56 -12.49
CA ALA A 583 15.17 -15.09 -13.39
C ALA A 583 15.04 -13.59 -13.67
N ASN A 584 13.81 -13.09 -13.85
CA ASN A 584 13.51 -11.66 -14.00
C ASN A 584 13.86 -10.89 -12.72
N ALA A 585 13.39 -11.36 -11.57
CA ALA A 585 13.68 -10.77 -10.26
C ALA A 585 15.19 -10.67 -9.98
N LYS A 586 15.97 -11.71 -10.35
CA LYS A 586 17.44 -11.68 -10.29
C LYS A 586 18.05 -10.57 -11.13
N GLN A 587 17.52 -10.32 -12.33
CA GLN A 587 18.02 -9.23 -13.17
C GLN A 587 17.73 -7.86 -12.55
N VAL A 588 16.53 -7.67 -11.97
CA VAL A 588 16.16 -6.45 -11.25
C VAL A 588 17.09 -6.21 -10.06
N LEU A 589 17.33 -7.23 -9.23
CA LEU A 589 18.25 -7.13 -8.08
C LEU A 589 19.68 -6.81 -8.51
N ARG A 590 20.20 -7.47 -9.55
CA ARG A 590 21.53 -7.17 -10.11
C ARG A 590 21.61 -5.74 -10.65
N GLY A 591 20.55 -5.25 -11.30
CA GLY A 591 20.45 -3.87 -11.78
C GLY A 591 20.52 -2.84 -10.65
N ALA A 592 19.95 -3.17 -9.47
CA ALA A 592 20.08 -2.37 -8.25
C ALA A 592 21.44 -2.53 -7.54
N GLY A 593 22.35 -3.37 -8.07
CA GLY A 593 23.63 -3.68 -7.43
C GLY A 593 23.50 -4.54 -6.17
N LEU A 594 22.42 -5.31 -6.04
CA LEU A 594 22.24 -6.32 -5.02
C LEU A 594 22.60 -7.70 -5.59
N HIS A 595 23.66 -8.31 -5.05
CA HIS A 595 24.06 -9.64 -5.45
C HIS A 595 23.30 -10.71 -4.66
N ILE A 596 22.88 -11.75 -5.36
CA ILE A 596 22.21 -12.91 -4.77
C ILE A 596 23.18 -13.64 -3.84
N SER A 597 22.94 -13.60 -2.53
CA SER A 597 23.72 -14.33 -1.53
C SER A 597 23.06 -15.65 -1.14
N HIS A 598 21.73 -15.74 -1.22
CA HIS A 598 21.00 -17.01 -1.13
C HIS A 598 20.45 -17.39 -2.51
N PRO A 599 20.89 -18.52 -3.11
CA PRO A 599 20.48 -18.90 -4.46
C PRO A 599 18.98 -19.18 -4.54
N VAL A 600 18.42 -19.10 -5.74
CA VAL A 600 17.03 -19.51 -5.99
C VAL A 600 16.92 -21.00 -5.73
N THR A 601 16.13 -21.36 -4.73
CA THR A 601 15.82 -22.73 -4.36
C THR A 601 14.31 -22.92 -4.24
N PRO A 602 13.78 -24.12 -4.54
CA PRO A 602 12.37 -24.41 -4.27
C PRO A 602 12.07 -24.21 -2.79
N ASN A 603 11.00 -23.48 -2.49
CA ASN A 603 10.56 -23.30 -1.11
C ASN A 603 9.85 -24.57 -0.62
N PRO A 604 10.27 -25.18 0.50
CA PRO A 604 9.63 -26.37 1.05
C PRO A 604 8.18 -26.12 1.50
N PHE A 605 7.81 -24.87 1.79
CA PHE A 605 6.47 -24.44 2.18
C PHE A 605 5.74 -23.66 1.08
N ARG A 606 6.12 -23.85 -0.19
CA ARG A 606 5.36 -23.32 -1.33
C ARG A 606 3.92 -23.84 -1.30
N SER A 607 3.01 -23.06 -1.87
CA SER A 607 1.62 -23.49 -1.98
C SER A 607 1.53 -24.77 -2.81
N PRO A 608 0.74 -25.78 -2.39
CA PRO A 608 0.54 -26.97 -3.20
C PRO A 608 -0.34 -26.70 -4.43
N LEU A 609 -1.05 -25.57 -4.44
CA LEU A 609 -1.93 -25.19 -5.54
C LEU A 609 -1.10 -24.68 -6.72
N ARG A 610 -1.13 -25.43 -7.82
CA ARG A 610 -0.59 -24.98 -9.10
C ARG A 610 -1.50 -23.90 -9.68
N GLU A 611 -0.91 -22.74 -9.90
CA GLU A 611 -1.52 -21.60 -10.57
C GLU A 611 -1.21 -21.66 -12.07
N GLN A 612 -2.22 -21.39 -12.90
CA GLN A 612 -2.03 -21.33 -14.34
C GLN A 612 -1.90 -19.86 -14.79
N ALA A 613 -0.71 -19.45 -15.23
CA ALA A 613 -0.53 -18.14 -15.83
C ALA A 613 -1.36 -18.01 -17.12
N THR A 614 -1.93 -16.84 -17.40
CA THR A 614 -2.82 -16.64 -18.57
C THR A 614 -2.13 -16.92 -19.90
N SER A 615 -0.84 -16.60 -20.02
CA SER A 615 -0.06 -16.68 -21.26
C SER A 615 0.98 -17.80 -21.33
N SER A 616 1.09 -18.63 -20.28
CA SER A 616 2.10 -19.69 -20.18
C SER A 616 1.65 -20.88 -19.34
N ASN A 617 2.17 -22.07 -19.65
CA ASN A 617 1.95 -23.31 -18.90
C ASN A 617 3.10 -23.66 -17.95
N LEU A 618 4.11 -22.77 -17.82
CA LEU A 618 5.23 -23.00 -16.90
C LEU A 618 4.74 -23.34 -15.48
N PRO A 619 5.37 -24.30 -14.78
CA PRO A 619 5.00 -24.63 -13.41
C PRO A 619 5.07 -23.40 -12.52
N SER A 620 3.96 -23.11 -11.84
CA SER A 620 3.84 -21.91 -11.01
C SER A 620 3.04 -22.19 -9.76
N PHE A 621 3.57 -21.75 -8.62
CA PHE A 621 3.01 -21.96 -7.30
C PHE A 621 3.24 -20.71 -6.45
N SER A 622 2.24 -20.22 -5.72
CA SER A 622 2.46 -19.14 -4.74
C SER A 622 3.60 -19.52 -3.77
N ASN A 623 4.52 -18.58 -3.52
CA ASN A 623 5.76 -18.81 -2.78
C ASN A 623 6.60 -19.97 -3.33
N GLY A 624 6.58 -20.22 -4.65
CA GLY A 624 7.21 -21.38 -5.30
C GLY A 624 8.70 -21.52 -5.01
N PHE A 625 9.43 -20.42 -5.06
CA PHE A 625 10.87 -20.36 -4.88
C PHE A 625 11.25 -19.26 -3.90
N VAL A 626 12.36 -19.43 -3.20
CA VAL A 626 12.95 -18.45 -2.30
C VAL A 626 14.37 -18.11 -2.74
N PHE A 627 14.75 -16.85 -2.62
CA PHE A 627 16.09 -16.32 -2.87
C PHE A 627 16.36 -15.11 -1.98
N GLY A 628 17.63 -14.72 -1.84
CA GLY A 628 17.97 -13.64 -0.93
C GLY A 628 19.25 -12.89 -1.29
N VAL A 629 19.37 -11.71 -0.71
CA VAL A 629 20.51 -10.79 -0.83
C VAL A 629 20.91 -10.35 0.58
N ASN A 630 22.18 -10.03 0.78
CA ASN A 630 22.75 -9.67 2.08
C ASN A 630 22.51 -10.73 3.20
N ALA A 631 22.11 -11.94 2.80
CA ALA A 631 21.84 -13.09 3.67
C ALA A 631 23.11 -13.73 4.22
#